data_AF-A0A843K724-F1
#
_entry.id   AF-A0A843K724-F1
#
_cell.length_a   1.000
_cell.length_b   1.000
_cell.length_c   1.000
_cell.angle_alpha   90.00
_cell.angle_beta   90.00
_cell.angle_gamma   90.00
#
_symmetry.space_group_name_H-M   'P 1'
#
loop_
_entity.id
_entity.type
_entity.pdbx_description
1 polymer ?
#
loop_
_entity_poly.entity_id
_entity_poly.type
_entity_poly.pdbx_seq_one_letter_code
_entity_poly.pdbx_strand_id
1 'polypeptide(L)'
;MSKNWMQERRRDYYYRKAKQLDYRSRASFKLMQLDDRFNLFRPGMTVVDLGAAPGGWLQVAAERVGPKGIVVGVDLQPIEPLEGVRTIKGDIRKPEVREELLTLTNGHVDVVLSDMSPNISGSYSMDHARSIELCEMALSFALATLSK
;
A
#
# COMPACT_ATOMS: atom_id res chain seq x y z
N MET A 1 17.36 -15.28 8.64
CA MET A 1 17.62 -14.73 7.30
C MET A 1 19.09 -14.93 6.93
N SER A 2 19.40 -15.51 5.77
CA SER A 2 20.77 -15.83 5.35
C SER A 2 21.55 -14.57 4.93
N LYS A 3 22.86 -14.52 5.26
CA LYS A 3 23.80 -13.43 4.89
C LYS A 3 23.85 -13.17 3.39
N ASN A 4 23.59 -14.17 2.55
CA ASN A 4 23.57 -14.02 1.08
C ASN A 4 22.36 -13.21 0.59
N TRP A 5 21.21 -13.35 1.24
CA TRP A 5 19.98 -12.64 0.86
C TRP A 5 20.08 -11.12 1.09
N MET A 6 20.82 -10.70 2.12
CA MET A 6 21.13 -9.29 2.37
C MET A 6 22.14 -8.72 1.35
N GLN A 7 23.09 -9.53 0.85
CA GLN A 7 24.07 -9.08 -0.15
C GLN A 7 23.47 -8.94 -1.56
N GLU A 8 22.54 -9.81 -1.96
CA GLU A 8 21.84 -9.71 -3.24
C GLU A 8 20.98 -8.44 -3.33
N ARG A 9 20.30 -8.05 -2.25
CA ARG A 9 19.53 -6.78 -2.18
C ARG A 9 20.41 -5.55 -2.41
N ARG A 10 21.69 -5.57 -2.03
CA ARG A 10 22.63 -4.47 -2.26
C ARG A 10 23.00 -4.30 -3.75
N ARG A 11 22.82 -5.35 -4.57
CA ARG A 11 23.05 -5.32 -6.03
C ARG A 11 21.79 -5.02 -6.84
N ASP A 12 20.61 -5.09 -6.24
CA ASP A 12 19.35 -4.81 -6.90
C ASP A 12 19.33 -3.37 -7.45
N TYR A 13 19.25 -3.28 -8.79
CA TYR A 13 19.18 -2.03 -9.54
C TYR A 13 18.04 -1.13 -9.02
N TYR A 14 16.85 -1.68 -8.79
CA TYR A 14 15.69 -0.90 -8.35
C TYR A 14 15.78 -0.49 -6.89
N TYR A 15 16.46 -1.26 -6.05
CA TYR A 15 16.75 -0.82 -4.68
C TYR A 15 17.66 0.42 -4.68
N ARG A 16 18.75 0.38 -5.45
CA ARG A 16 19.66 1.54 -5.59
C ARG A 16 18.97 2.73 -6.23
N LYS A 17 18.19 2.49 -7.28
CA LYS A 17 17.42 3.53 -7.97
C LYS A 17 16.38 4.16 -7.05
N ALA A 18 15.68 3.38 -6.23
CA ALA A 18 14.75 3.91 -5.24
C ALA A 18 15.47 4.85 -4.26
N LYS A 19 16.63 4.44 -3.73
CA LYS A 19 17.43 5.30 -2.85
C LYS A 19 17.96 6.56 -3.53
N GLN A 20 18.35 6.49 -4.80
CA GLN A 20 18.80 7.66 -5.57
C GLN A 20 17.68 8.66 -5.85
N LEU A 21 16.44 8.18 -5.98
CA LEU A 21 15.24 8.97 -6.24
C LEU A 21 14.41 9.21 -4.97
N ASP A 22 14.97 8.94 -3.79
CA ASP A 22 14.33 9.09 -2.47
C ASP A 22 12.98 8.36 -2.26
N TYR A 23 12.79 7.23 -2.97
CA TYR A 23 11.70 6.31 -2.71
C TYR A 23 12.05 5.32 -1.60
N ARG A 24 11.08 5.07 -0.70
CA ARG A 24 11.21 4.18 0.46
C ARG A 24 11.32 2.70 0.11
N SER A 25 10.80 2.32 -1.06
CA SER A 25 10.84 0.94 -1.53
C SER A 25 11.07 0.86 -3.03
N ARG A 26 11.65 -0.26 -3.50
CA ARG A 26 11.66 -0.62 -4.93
C ARG A 26 10.27 -0.90 -5.48
N ALA A 27 9.31 -1.21 -4.60
CA ALA A 27 7.92 -1.46 -4.99
C ALA A 27 7.25 -0.24 -5.63
N SER A 28 7.72 0.98 -5.31
CA SER A 28 7.24 2.24 -5.90
C SER A 28 7.25 2.20 -7.43
N PHE A 29 8.30 1.62 -8.04
CA PHE A 29 8.39 1.48 -9.49
C PHE A 29 7.30 0.59 -10.08
N LYS A 30 6.82 -0.43 -9.34
CA LYS A 30 5.70 -1.26 -9.81
C LYS A 30 4.44 -0.41 -9.94
N LEU A 31 4.13 0.39 -8.92
CA LEU A 31 2.93 1.21 -8.93
C LEU A 31 3.02 2.33 -9.97
N MET A 32 4.19 2.97 -10.13
CA MET A 32 4.41 3.92 -11.21
C MET A 32 4.15 3.31 -12.58
N GLN A 33 4.69 2.11 -12.85
CA GLN A 33 4.48 1.42 -14.12
C GLN A 33 3.02 1.03 -14.35
N LEU A 34 2.30 0.65 -13.29
CA LEU A 34 0.86 0.37 -13.36
C LEU A 34 0.08 1.64 -13.67
N ASP A 35 0.36 2.74 -12.97
CA ASP A 35 -0.31 4.02 -13.22
C ASP A 35 -0.02 4.56 -14.62
N ASP A 36 1.24 4.53 -15.07
CA ASP A 36 1.64 4.98 -16.41
C ASP A 36 0.91 4.18 -17.52
N ARG A 37 0.57 2.91 -17.25
CA ARG A 37 -0.11 2.04 -18.20
C ARG A 37 -1.62 2.15 -18.16
N PHE A 38 -2.20 2.30 -16.97
CA PHE A 38 -3.64 2.17 -16.76
C PHE A 38 -4.32 3.48 -16.33
N ASN A 39 -3.55 4.56 -16.11
CA ASN A 39 -4.00 5.86 -15.62
C ASN A 39 -4.88 5.71 -14.37
N LEU A 40 -4.33 5.04 -13.36
CA LEU A 40 -5.02 4.71 -12.11
C LEU A 40 -5.36 5.97 -11.31
N PHE A 41 -4.48 6.96 -11.34
CA PHE A 41 -4.60 8.17 -10.52
C PHE A 41 -4.95 9.41 -11.36
N ARG A 42 -5.70 10.32 -10.73
CA ARG A 42 -5.95 11.67 -11.23
C ARG A 42 -5.78 12.68 -10.08
N PRO A 43 -5.42 13.94 -10.38
CA PRO A 43 -5.32 14.97 -9.35
C PRO A 43 -6.60 15.10 -8.53
N GLY A 44 -6.48 15.13 -7.21
CA GLY A 44 -7.60 15.28 -6.27
C GLY A 44 -8.29 13.99 -5.84
N MET A 45 -7.87 12.83 -6.33
CA MET A 45 -8.47 11.54 -5.93
C MET A 45 -8.15 11.15 -4.48
N THR A 46 -9.05 10.36 -3.90
CA THR A 46 -8.85 9.68 -2.61
C THR A 46 -8.34 8.26 -2.83
N VAL A 47 -7.18 7.94 -2.26
CA VAL A 47 -6.50 6.65 -2.38
C VAL A 47 -6.32 6.00 -1.02
N VAL A 48 -6.67 4.71 -0.94
CA VAL A 48 -6.38 3.86 0.22
C VAL A 48 -5.37 2.78 -0.18
N ASP A 49 -4.33 2.60 0.62
CA ASP A 49 -3.33 1.53 0.44
C ASP A 49 -3.35 0.55 1.62
N LEU A 50 -3.68 -0.71 1.35
CA LEU A 50 -3.78 -1.78 2.34
C LEU A 50 -2.49 -2.63 2.33
N GLY A 51 -1.81 -2.72 3.47
CA GLY A 51 -0.48 -3.33 3.57
C GLY A 51 0.62 -2.37 3.12
N ALA A 52 0.51 -1.12 3.54
CA ALA A 52 1.26 -0.02 2.94
C ALA A 52 2.72 0.11 3.40
N ALA A 53 3.18 -0.59 4.45
CA ALA A 53 4.54 -0.42 4.95
C ALA A 53 5.58 -0.94 3.93
N PRO A 54 6.68 -0.20 3.66
CA PRO A 54 7.19 0.98 4.36
C PRO A 54 6.70 2.35 3.81
N GLY A 55 5.73 2.37 2.91
CA GLY A 55 5.10 3.58 2.36
C GLY A 55 5.57 3.98 0.96
N GLY A 56 6.18 3.05 0.20
CA GLY A 56 6.64 3.35 -1.17
C GLY A 56 5.48 3.61 -2.14
N TRP A 57 4.38 2.87 -2.03
CA TRP A 57 3.18 3.11 -2.83
C TRP A 57 2.43 4.36 -2.39
N LEU A 58 2.39 4.66 -1.09
CA LEU A 58 1.88 5.93 -0.57
C LEU A 58 2.59 7.14 -1.14
N GLN A 59 3.92 7.11 -1.28
CA GLN A 59 4.69 8.20 -1.92
C GLN A 59 4.21 8.42 -3.35
N VAL A 60 4.14 7.36 -4.15
CA VAL A 60 3.70 7.43 -5.55
C VAL A 60 2.26 7.93 -5.63
N ALA A 61 1.35 7.42 -4.81
CA ALA A 61 -0.03 7.86 -4.78
C ALA A 61 -0.12 9.37 -4.47
N ALA A 62 0.57 9.85 -3.43
CA ALA A 62 0.58 11.26 -3.04
C ALA A 62 1.12 12.17 -4.14
N GLU A 63 2.20 11.77 -4.80
CA GLU A 63 2.77 12.49 -5.96
C GLU A 63 1.77 12.59 -7.12
N ARG A 64 1.03 11.51 -7.42
CA ARG A 64 0.12 11.42 -8.57
C ARG A 64 -1.21 12.14 -8.35
N VAL A 65 -1.78 12.06 -7.14
CA VAL A 65 -3.04 12.77 -6.81
C VAL A 65 -2.82 14.23 -6.41
N GLY A 66 -1.59 14.57 -6.01
CA GLY A 66 -1.22 15.94 -5.66
C GLY A 66 -1.88 16.47 -4.37
N PRO A 67 -1.69 17.77 -4.06
CA PRO A 67 -1.99 18.34 -2.73
C PRO A 67 -3.48 18.43 -2.40
N LYS A 68 -4.36 18.24 -3.38
CA LYS A 68 -5.82 18.21 -3.18
C LYS A 68 -6.36 16.80 -2.96
N GLY A 69 -5.57 15.77 -3.23
CA GLY A 69 -5.97 14.39 -3.01
C GLY A 69 -5.84 14.00 -1.55
N ILE A 70 -6.45 12.86 -1.21
CA ILE A 70 -6.38 12.26 0.12
C ILE A 70 -5.71 10.91 -0.04
N VAL A 71 -4.60 10.68 0.66
CA VAL A 71 -3.91 9.39 0.64
C VAL A 71 -3.85 8.84 2.05
N VAL A 72 -4.38 7.62 2.23
CA VAL A 72 -4.42 6.93 3.53
C VAL A 72 -3.82 5.54 3.41
N GLY A 73 -2.83 5.23 4.24
CA GLY A 73 -2.22 3.89 4.32
C GLY A 73 -2.59 3.16 5.61
N VAL A 74 -2.80 1.85 5.50
CA VAL A 74 -2.96 0.98 6.68
C VAL A 74 -1.93 -0.14 6.64
N ASP A 75 -1.26 -0.35 7.76
CA ASP A 75 -0.36 -1.48 7.93
C ASP A 75 -0.26 -1.89 9.42
N LEU A 76 0.12 -3.14 9.68
CA LEU A 76 0.45 -3.62 11.02
C LEU A 76 1.72 -2.96 11.56
N GLN A 77 2.65 -2.62 10.67
CA GLN A 77 3.90 -1.96 10.98
C GLN A 77 3.75 -0.44 10.95
N PRO A 78 4.50 0.30 11.79
CA PRO A 78 4.54 1.75 11.69
C PRO A 78 5.12 2.17 10.33
N ILE A 79 4.57 3.24 9.77
CA ILE A 79 5.07 3.90 8.56
C ILE A 79 5.58 5.27 8.98
N GLU A 80 6.82 5.60 8.60
CA GLU A 80 7.38 6.91 8.88
C GLU A 80 6.52 8.02 8.25
N PRO A 81 6.35 9.20 8.88
CA PRO A 81 5.50 10.26 8.32
C PRO A 81 5.87 10.64 6.89
N LEU A 82 4.87 10.85 6.04
CA LEU A 82 4.99 11.30 4.65
C LEU A 82 4.13 12.55 4.47
N GLU A 83 4.65 13.55 3.76
CA GLU A 83 3.89 14.74 3.46
C GLU A 83 2.64 14.41 2.63
N GLY A 84 1.50 15.00 2.98
CA GLY A 84 0.22 14.76 2.29
C GLY A 84 -0.40 13.37 2.51
N VAL A 85 0.17 12.53 3.36
CA VAL A 85 -0.29 11.16 3.61
C VAL A 85 -0.70 10.99 5.08
N ARG A 86 -1.81 10.26 5.30
CA ARG A 86 -2.21 9.79 6.62
C ARG A 86 -1.96 8.30 6.75
N THR A 87 -1.58 7.83 7.92
CA THR A 87 -1.26 6.41 8.13
C THR A 87 -1.89 5.90 9.40
N ILE A 88 -2.51 4.73 9.34
CA ILE A 88 -3.05 4.01 10.48
C ILE A 88 -2.18 2.80 10.72
N LYS A 89 -1.63 2.69 11.94
CA LYS A 89 -1.00 1.46 12.39
C LYS A 89 -2.07 0.56 12.99
N GLY A 90 -2.49 -0.45 12.24
CA GLY A 90 -3.61 -1.29 12.65
C GLY A 90 -3.82 -2.49 11.75
N ASP A 91 -4.60 -3.42 12.25
CA ASP A 91 -5.06 -4.57 11.49
C ASP A 91 -6.38 -4.22 10.80
N ILE A 92 -6.37 -4.17 9.46
CA ILE A 92 -7.55 -3.83 8.66
C ILE A 92 -8.75 -4.77 8.89
N ARG A 93 -8.54 -5.96 9.46
CA ARG A 93 -9.63 -6.88 9.87
C ARG A 93 -10.46 -6.32 11.03
N LYS A 94 -9.91 -5.36 11.78
CA LYS A 94 -10.53 -4.77 12.95
C LYS A 94 -11.53 -3.68 12.55
N PRO A 95 -12.79 -3.72 13.06
CA PRO A 95 -13.80 -2.70 12.79
C PRO A 95 -13.31 -1.28 13.04
N GLU A 96 -12.60 -1.04 14.14
CA GLU A 96 -12.09 0.26 14.54
C GLU A 96 -11.12 0.87 13.50
N VAL A 97 -10.29 0.04 12.85
CA VAL A 97 -9.36 0.49 11.80
C VAL A 97 -10.12 0.86 10.52
N ARG A 98 -11.19 0.13 10.20
CA ARG A 98 -12.05 0.43 9.05
C ARG A 98 -12.87 1.71 9.27
N GLU A 99 -13.38 1.91 10.47
CA GLU A 99 -14.09 3.14 10.84
C GLU A 99 -13.18 4.37 10.78
N GLU A 100 -11.93 4.25 11.26
CA GLU A 100 -10.94 5.29 11.14
C GLU A 100 -10.60 5.58 9.67
N LEU A 101 -10.42 4.56 8.83
CA LEU A 101 -10.21 4.72 7.39
C LEU A 101 -11.36 5.49 6.73
N LEU A 102 -12.60 5.10 7.00
CA LEU A 102 -13.79 5.77 6.46
C LEU A 102 -13.85 7.23 6.92
N THR A 103 -13.48 7.51 8.16
CA THR A 103 -13.43 8.88 8.68
C THR A 103 -12.40 9.72 7.94
N LEU A 104 -11.18 9.19 7.74
CA LEU A 104 -10.09 9.89 7.06
C LEU A 104 -10.34 10.13 5.56
N THR A 105 -11.13 9.26 4.94
CA THR A 105 -11.51 9.32 3.52
C THR A 105 -12.85 10.01 3.28
N ASN A 106 -13.52 10.47 4.35
CA ASN A 106 -14.90 10.98 4.31
C ASN A 106 -15.90 10.02 3.63
N GLY A 107 -15.65 8.70 3.75
CA GLY A 107 -16.47 7.65 3.18
C GLY A 107 -16.40 7.52 1.65
N HIS A 108 -15.46 8.20 0.99
CA HIS A 108 -15.33 8.21 -0.46
C HIS A 108 -13.92 7.80 -0.88
N VAL A 109 -13.80 6.77 -1.70
CA VAL A 109 -12.50 6.25 -2.16
C VAL A 109 -12.54 6.05 -3.68
N ASP A 110 -11.61 6.66 -4.40
CA ASP A 110 -11.50 6.50 -5.85
C ASP A 110 -10.62 5.30 -6.23
N VAL A 111 -9.60 5.00 -5.41
CA VAL A 111 -8.66 3.90 -5.65
C VAL A 111 -8.36 3.16 -4.36
N VAL A 112 -8.49 1.82 -4.40
CA VAL A 112 -8.00 0.91 -3.36
C VAL A 112 -6.82 0.12 -3.91
N LEU A 113 -5.68 0.26 -3.27
CA LEU A 113 -4.46 -0.51 -3.52
C LEU A 113 -4.30 -1.59 -2.44
N SER A 114 -3.66 -2.71 -2.80
CA SER A 114 -3.22 -3.68 -1.81
C SER A 114 -1.95 -4.40 -2.24
N ASP A 115 -0.95 -4.40 -1.35
CA ASP A 115 0.25 -5.26 -1.41
C ASP A 115 0.33 -6.13 -0.13
N MET A 116 -0.83 -6.43 0.49
CA MET A 116 -0.90 -7.25 1.70
C MET A 116 -0.35 -8.65 1.44
N SER A 117 0.48 -9.11 2.36
CA SER A 117 1.02 -10.47 2.38
C SER A 117 0.85 -11.07 3.77
N PRO A 118 0.49 -12.36 3.90
CA PRO A 118 0.48 -13.00 5.19
C PRO A 118 1.91 -13.25 5.69
N ASN A 119 2.05 -13.45 7.00
CA ASN A 119 3.27 -14.02 7.56
C ASN A 119 3.41 -15.48 7.09
N ILE A 120 4.47 -15.73 6.33
CA ILE A 120 4.79 -17.06 5.78
C ILE A 120 5.15 -18.01 6.92
N SER A 121 4.33 -19.03 7.09
CA SER A 121 4.51 -20.10 8.08
C SER A 121 5.43 -21.22 7.59
N GLY A 122 5.64 -21.30 6.26
CA GLY A 122 6.38 -22.39 5.61
C GLY A 122 5.46 -23.54 5.18
N SER A 123 4.18 -23.51 5.55
CA SER A 123 3.17 -24.41 5.02
C SER A 123 2.44 -23.75 3.85
N TYR A 124 2.70 -24.24 2.63
CA TYR A 124 2.14 -23.66 1.41
C TYR A 124 0.61 -23.54 1.45
N SER A 125 -0.09 -24.59 1.90
CA SER A 125 -1.55 -24.59 1.94
C SER A 125 -2.11 -23.53 2.88
N MET A 126 -1.50 -23.36 4.05
CA MET A 126 -1.91 -22.33 5.01
C MET A 126 -1.56 -20.93 4.52
N ASP A 127 -0.36 -20.75 3.97
CA ASP A 127 0.09 -19.45 3.48
C ASP A 127 -0.76 -18.98 2.28
N HIS A 128 -1.12 -19.91 1.39
CA HIS A 128 -2.04 -19.66 0.28
C HIS A 128 -3.45 -19.30 0.75
N ALA A 129 -4.02 -20.05 1.71
CA ALA A 129 -5.34 -19.76 2.26
C ALA A 129 -5.40 -18.36 2.91
N ARG A 130 -4.37 -18.00 3.69
CA ARG A 130 -4.25 -16.67 4.29
C ARG A 130 -4.10 -15.56 3.25
N SER A 131 -3.40 -15.84 2.15
CA SER A 131 -3.28 -14.87 1.05
C SER A 131 -4.64 -14.62 0.38
N ILE A 132 -5.45 -15.66 0.19
CA ILE A 132 -6.81 -15.52 -0.35
C ILE A 132 -7.67 -14.66 0.59
N GLU A 133 -7.65 -14.93 1.90
CA GLU A 133 -8.40 -14.17 2.90
C GLU A 133 -8.07 -12.66 2.84
N LEU A 134 -6.79 -12.32 2.68
CA LEU A 134 -6.36 -10.92 2.54
C LEU A 134 -6.88 -10.28 1.24
N CYS A 135 -6.87 -11.02 0.12
CA CYS A 135 -7.42 -10.56 -1.16
C CYS A 135 -8.95 -10.36 -1.08
N GLU A 136 -9.68 -11.29 -0.48
CA GLU A 136 -11.13 -11.21 -0.28
C GLU A 136 -11.51 -10.01 0.58
N MET A 137 -10.74 -9.75 1.63
CA MET A 137 -10.92 -8.57 2.47
C MET A 137 -10.67 -7.27 1.72
N ALA A 138 -9.59 -7.18 0.92
CA ALA A 138 -9.31 -6.00 0.10
C ALA A 138 -10.45 -5.75 -0.91
N LEU A 139 -10.94 -6.80 -1.56
CA LEU A 139 -12.07 -6.74 -2.47
C LEU A 139 -13.35 -6.30 -1.75
N SER A 140 -13.65 -6.87 -0.58
CA SER A 140 -14.82 -6.49 0.20
C SER A 140 -14.77 -5.03 0.64
N PHE A 141 -13.60 -4.52 1.04
CA PHE A 141 -13.42 -3.12 1.37
C PHE A 141 -13.63 -2.22 0.14
N ALA A 142 -13.05 -2.59 -1.00
CA ALA A 142 -13.21 -1.87 -2.25
C ALA A 142 -14.69 -1.80 -2.68
N LEU A 143 -15.42 -2.92 -2.64
CA LEU A 143 -16.84 -2.94 -2.98
C LEU A 143 -17.71 -2.08 -2.06
N ALA A 144 -17.31 -1.90 -0.81
CA ALA A 144 -18.04 -1.10 0.16
C ALA A 144 -17.73 0.41 0.08
N THR A 145 -16.58 0.79 -0.48
CA THR A 145 -16.05 2.17 -0.38
C THR A 145 -15.78 2.85 -1.71
N LEU A 146 -15.59 2.09 -2.79
CA LEU A 146 -15.28 2.66 -4.09
C LEU A 146 -16.46 3.51 -4.60
N SER A 147 -16.12 4.73 -5.00
CA SER A 147 -17.02 5.65 -5.68
C SER A 147 -17.61 5.01 -6.94
N LYS A 148 -18.91 5.23 -7.17
CA LYS A 148 -19.58 4.80 -8.41
C LYS A 148 -19.37 5.78 -9.55
#